data_AF-A0A4U7BBW2-F1
#
_entry.id   AF-A0A4U7BBW2-F1
#
_cell.length_a   1.000
_cell.length_b   1.000
_cell.length_c   1.000
_cell.angle_alpha   90.00
_cell.angle_beta   90.00
_cell.angle_gamma   90.00
#
_symmetry.space_group_name_H-M   'P 1'
#
loop_
_entity.id
_entity.type
_entity.pdbx_description
1 polymer ?
#
loop_
_entity_poly.entity_id
_entity_poly.type
_entity_poly.pdbx_seq_one_letter_code
_entity_poly.pdbx_strand_id
1 'polypeptide(L)'
;MKKIILGSVALFFLIGCGGSNVEDVVKNSKSIEYYSKNIEEAKAKVKECAAKQDALDKEQQEIISGKIPSIEFMECSNAKQVVANLSSDTDSDN
;
A
#
# COMPACT_ATOMS: atom_id res chain seq x y z
N MET A 1 -14.58 -3.07 28.52
CA MET A 1 -14.19 -3.81 27.31
C MET A 1 -13.00 -3.09 26.68
N LYS A 2 -11.79 -3.65 26.80
CA LYS A 2 -10.54 -3.02 26.31
C LYS A 2 -10.44 -3.27 24.79
N LYS A 3 -10.45 -2.20 24.00
CA LYS A 3 -10.15 -2.24 22.57
C LYS A 3 -8.64 -2.40 22.41
N ILE A 4 -8.19 -3.56 21.93
CA ILE A 4 -6.80 -3.75 21.54
C ILE A 4 -6.64 -3.06 20.18
N ILE A 5 -5.95 -1.92 20.18
CA ILE A 5 -5.52 -1.25 18.96
C ILE A 5 -4.37 -2.10 18.41
N LEU A 6 -4.67 -2.95 17.43
CA LEU A 6 -3.65 -3.61 16.62
C LEU A 6 -3.01 -2.51 15.74
N GLY A 7 -2.02 -1.83 16.31
CA GLY A 7 -1.10 -1.00 15.55
C GLY A 7 -0.24 -1.92 14.67
N SER A 8 -0.68 -2.16 13.44
CA SER A 8 0.06 -2.91 12.43
C SER A 8 1.24 -2.09 11.93
N VAL A 9 2.27 -1.96 12.76
CA VAL A 9 3.60 -1.47 12.37
C VAL A 9 4.56 -2.64 12.48
N ALA A 10 4.55 -3.53 11.48
CA ALA A 10 5.66 -4.46 11.22
C ALA A 10 5.41 -5.25 9.92
N LEU A 11 5.26 -4.59 8.77
CA LEU A 11 5.34 -5.25 7.46
C LEU A 11 6.76 -5.16 6.87
N PHE A 12 7.79 -5.27 7.72
CA PHE A 12 9.20 -5.18 7.30
C PHE A 12 10.03 -6.45 7.52
N PHE A 13 9.45 -7.55 8.02
CA PHE A 13 10.21 -8.77 8.36
C PHE A 13 9.68 -10.08 7.74
N LEU A 14 9.16 -10.04 6.50
CA LEU A 14 8.79 -11.28 5.79
C LEU A 14 9.41 -11.43 4.39
N ILE A 15 10.32 -10.55 3.96
CA ILE A 15 11.02 -10.67 2.65
C ILE A 15 12.25 -11.58 2.78
N GLY A 16 12.08 -12.70 3.47
CA GLY A 16 13.12 -13.65 3.80
C GLY A 16 12.85 -15.06 3.29
N CYS A 17 12.04 -15.26 2.25
CA CYS A 17 11.99 -16.53 1.48
C CYS A 17 11.08 -16.42 0.25
N GLY A 18 11.65 -16.52 -0.96
CA GLY A 18 10.93 -16.66 -2.25
C GLY A 18 10.70 -15.31 -2.96
N GLY A 19 11.21 -15.02 -4.16
CA GLY A 19 11.67 -15.86 -5.26
C GLY A 19 11.01 -15.33 -6.53
N SER A 20 11.72 -14.51 -7.32
CA SER A 20 11.40 -13.92 -8.65
C SER A 20 10.05 -13.20 -8.88
N ASN A 21 8.97 -13.63 -8.24
CA ASN A 21 7.60 -13.20 -8.51
C ASN A 21 7.20 -11.92 -7.75
N VAL A 22 7.73 -11.69 -6.54
CA VAL A 22 7.53 -10.40 -5.83
C VAL A 22 8.24 -9.28 -6.58
N GLU A 23 9.43 -9.55 -7.11
CA GLU A 23 10.21 -8.59 -7.89
C GLU A 23 9.50 -8.23 -9.20
N ASP A 24 8.82 -9.19 -9.83
CA ASP A 24 7.96 -8.97 -11.00
C ASP A 24 6.78 -8.05 -10.68
N VAL A 25 6.07 -8.31 -9.57
CA VAL A 25 4.95 -7.45 -9.14
C VAL A 25 5.42 -6.03 -8.85
N VAL A 26 6.57 -5.85 -8.18
CA VAL A 26 7.14 -4.53 -7.92
C VAL A 26 7.46 -3.80 -9.23
N LYS A 27 8.08 -4.49 -10.20
CA LYS A 27 8.43 -3.92 -11.51
C LYS A 27 7.21 -3.56 -12.36
N ASN A 28 6.14 -4.34 -12.24
CA ASN A 28 4.90 -4.15 -13.00
C ASN A 28 3.90 -3.20 -12.32
N SER A 29 4.12 -2.85 -11.05
CA SER A 29 3.31 -1.85 -10.33
C SER A 29 3.79 -0.42 -10.57
N LYS A 30 2.86 0.53 -10.65
CA LYS A 30 3.20 1.96 -10.57
C LYS A 30 3.86 2.26 -9.22
N SER A 31 5.07 2.82 -9.28
CA SER A 31 5.90 3.12 -8.11
C SER A 31 5.43 4.35 -7.34
N ILE A 32 5.95 4.52 -6.13
CA ILE A 32 5.78 5.76 -5.35
C ILE A 32 6.26 6.97 -6.15
N GLU A 33 7.40 6.88 -6.84
CA GLU A 33 7.93 7.98 -7.66
C GLU A 33 6.97 8.36 -8.80
N TYR A 34 6.38 7.37 -9.47
CA TYR A 34 5.35 7.62 -10.49
C TYR A 34 4.19 8.40 -9.89
N TYR A 35 3.65 7.93 -8.75
CA TYR A 35 2.49 8.57 -8.13
C TYR A 35 2.81 9.95 -7.55
N SER A 36 4.02 10.17 -7.03
CA SER A 36 4.49 11.50 -6.59
C SER A 36 4.55 12.50 -7.74
N LYS A 37 4.86 12.06 -8.96
CA LYS A 37 4.83 12.89 -10.17
C LYS A 37 3.40 13.09 -10.73
N ASN A 38 2.48 12.18 -10.40
CA ASN A 38 1.11 12.14 -10.93
C ASN A 38 0.07 12.12 -9.80
N ILE A 39 0.03 13.19 -9.00
CA ILE A 39 -0.79 13.27 -7.78
C ILE A 39 -2.29 13.04 -8.04
N GLU A 40 -2.83 13.53 -9.15
CA GLU A 40 -4.25 13.32 -9.47
C GLU A 40 -4.56 11.84 -9.74
N GLU A 41 -3.67 11.14 -10.43
CA GLU A 41 -3.77 9.68 -10.60
C GLU A 41 -3.63 8.96 -9.25
N ALA A 42 -2.75 9.43 -8.36
CA ALA A 42 -2.62 8.88 -7.02
C ALA A 42 -3.93 9.00 -6.23
N LYS A 43 -4.56 10.19 -6.23
CA LYS A 43 -5.85 10.43 -5.57
C LYS A 43 -6.97 9.58 -6.18
N ALA A 44 -7.02 9.48 -7.51
CA ALA A 44 -7.99 8.62 -8.20
C ALA A 44 -7.81 7.15 -7.83
N LYS A 45 -6.55 6.67 -7.81
CA LYS A 45 -6.23 5.30 -7.41
C LYS A 45 -6.63 5.03 -5.96
N VAL A 46 -6.36 5.95 -5.02
CA VAL A 46 -6.80 5.80 -3.62
C VAL A 46 -8.33 5.65 -3.50
N LYS A 47 -9.11 6.41 -4.29
CA LYS A 47 -10.57 6.27 -4.33
C LYS A 47 -11.00 4.91 -4.88
N GLU A 48 -10.34 4.43 -5.94
CA GLU A 48 -10.58 3.08 -6.48
C GLU A 48 -10.27 2.01 -5.43
N CYS A 49 -9.15 2.13 -4.71
CA CYS A 49 -8.75 1.21 -3.66
C CYS A 49 -9.74 1.20 -2.49
N ALA A 50 -10.37 2.33 -2.16
CA ALA A 50 -11.40 2.41 -1.13
C ALA A 50 -12.65 1.59 -1.52
N ALA A 51 -13.02 1.56 -2.81
CA ALA A 51 -14.13 0.74 -3.29
C ALA A 51 -13.86 -0.76 -3.22
N LYS A 52 -12.58 -1.17 -3.11
CA LYS A 52 -12.13 -2.56 -3.03
C LYS A 52 -11.48 -2.90 -1.69
N GLN A 53 -11.76 -2.11 -0.66
CA GLN A 53 -11.08 -2.23 0.63
C GLN A 53 -11.19 -3.63 1.23
N ASP A 54 -12.37 -4.26 1.21
CA ASP A 54 -12.55 -5.63 1.73
C ASP A 54 -11.67 -6.67 1.02
N ALA A 55 -11.48 -6.53 -0.30
CA ALA A 55 -10.63 -7.42 -1.08
C ALA A 55 -9.14 -7.22 -0.76
N LEU A 56 -8.71 -5.96 -0.62
CA LEU A 56 -7.34 -5.61 -0.28
C LEU A 56 -6.99 -5.99 1.16
N ASP A 57 -7.94 -5.87 2.10
CA ASP A 57 -7.75 -6.27 3.49
C ASP A 57 -7.66 -7.80 3.61
N LYS A 58 -8.48 -8.53 2.85
CA LYS A 58 -8.35 -9.98 2.74
C LYS A 58 -7.00 -10.38 2.15
N GLU A 59 -6.57 -9.72 1.08
CA GLU A 59 -5.28 -9.97 0.44
C GLU A 59 -4.12 -9.70 1.40
N GLN A 60 -4.20 -8.66 2.23
CA GLN A 60 -3.20 -8.39 3.26
C GLN A 60 -3.05 -9.55 4.25
N GLN A 61 -4.16 -10.16 4.69
CA GLN A 61 -4.12 -11.34 5.56
C GLN A 61 -3.49 -12.56 4.87
N GLU A 62 -3.79 -12.74 3.57
CA GLU A 62 -3.19 -13.80 2.77
C GLU A 62 -1.68 -13.57 2.54
N ILE A 63 -1.24 -12.32 2.39
CA ILE A 63 0.19 -11.95 2.28
C ILE A 63 0.96 -12.33 3.55
N ILE A 64 0.38 -12.08 4.73
CA ILE A 64 0.95 -12.53 6.01
C ILE A 64 1.11 -14.06 6.03
N SER A 65 0.26 -14.78 5.31
CA SER A 65 0.28 -16.23 5.17
C SER A 65 1.18 -16.73 4.02
N GLY A 66 1.95 -15.83 3.38
CA GLY A 66 2.90 -16.16 2.32
C GLY A 66 2.39 -15.96 0.88
N LYS A 67 1.21 -15.35 0.68
CA LYS A 67 0.74 -14.97 -0.66
C LYS A 67 1.61 -13.86 -1.25
N ILE A 68 1.91 -13.95 -2.54
CA ILE A 68 2.55 -12.86 -3.29
C ILE A 68 1.53 -11.72 -3.46
N PRO A 69 1.88 -10.47 -3.13
CA PRO A 69 0.99 -9.34 -3.33
C PRO A 69 0.62 -9.19 -4.81
N SER A 70 -0.59 -8.73 -5.08
CA SER A 70 -1.02 -8.34 -6.41
C SER A 70 -0.43 -6.98 -6.79
N ILE A 71 -0.38 -6.72 -8.10
CA ILE A 71 -0.03 -5.40 -8.64
C ILE A 71 -0.98 -4.34 -8.07
N GLU A 72 -2.26 -4.66 -8.00
CA GLU A 72 -3.27 -3.73 -7.49
C GLU A 72 -3.03 -3.38 -6.02
N PHE A 73 -2.70 -4.36 -5.16
CA PHE A 73 -2.36 -4.10 -3.77
C PHE A 73 -1.14 -3.18 -3.63
N MET A 74 -0.09 -3.43 -4.42
CA MET A 74 1.12 -2.61 -4.43
C MET A 74 0.83 -1.18 -4.91
N GLU A 75 0.10 -1.01 -6.00
CA GLU A 75 -0.30 0.31 -6.50
C GLU A 75 -1.17 1.07 -5.50
N CYS A 76 -2.11 0.39 -4.84
CA CYS A 76 -2.93 0.96 -3.79
C CYS A 76 -2.10 1.42 -2.60
N SER A 77 -1.11 0.62 -2.18
CA SER A 77 -0.18 0.98 -1.11
C SER A 77 0.65 2.21 -1.47
N ASN A 78 1.24 2.22 -2.67
CA ASN A 78 2.08 3.32 -3.16
C ASN A 78 1.28 4.62 -3.30
N ALA A 79 0.10 4.58 -3.91
CA ALA A 79 -0.76 5.74 -4.07
C ALA A 79 -1.24 6.30 -2.72
N LYS A 80 -1.64 5.43 -1.77
CA LYS A 80 -2.02 5.84 -0.41
C LYS A 80 -0.87 6.55 0.30
N GLN A 81 0.36 6.02 0.19
CA GLN A 81 1.53 6.63 0.81
C GLN A 81 1.81 8.04 0.27
N VAL A 82 1.74 8.23 -1.05
CA VAL A 82 1.92 9.55 -1.67
C VAL A 82 0.86 10.54 -1.21
N VAL A 83 -0.42 10.13 -1.23
CA VAL A 83 -1.53 11.02 -0.80
C VAL A 83 -1.46 11.34 0.69
N ALA A 84 -1.04 10.39 1.52
CA ALA A 84 -0.81 10.61 2.95
C ALA A 84 0.33 11.61 3.19
N ASN A 85 1.45 11.48 2.47
CA ASN A 85 2.58 12.40 2.58
C ASN A 85 2.20 13.85 2.21
N LEU A 86 1.38 14.03 1.16
CA LEU A 86 0.86 15.36 0.80
C LEU A 86 -0.05 15.96 1.88
N SER A 87 -0.82 15.11 2.57
CA SER A 87 -1.71 15.57 3.63
C SER A 87 -0.91 16.00 4.86
N SER A 88 0.20 15.31 5.15
CA SER A 88 1.10 15.63 6.26
C SER A 88 1.93 16.91 6.04
N ASP A 89 2.27 17.25 4.80
CA ASP A 89 2.95 18.52 4.48
C ASP A 89 2.01 19.74 4.63
N THR A 90 0.69 19.54 4.65
CA THR A 90 -0.28 20.63 4.84
C THR A 90 -0.40 21.06 6.33
N ASP A 91 0.22 20.32 7.26
CA ASP A 91 0.24 20.66 8.69
C ASP A 91 1.58 21.27 9.16
N SER A 92 2.49 21.64 8.25
CA SER A 92 3.80 22.26 8.56
C SER A 92 3.92 23.75 8.22
N ASP A 93 2.80 24.49 8.18
CA ASP A 93 2.80 25.96 8.23
C ASP A 93 2.22 26.42 9.58
N ASN A 94 3.07 26.50 10.61
CA ASN A 94 2.79 27.26 11.83
C ASN A 94 4.03 28.02 12.27
#